data_AF-A0A0L1KCR7-F1
#
_entry.id   AF-A0A0L1KCR7-F1
#
_cell.length_a   1.000
_cell.length_b   1.000
_cell.length_c   1.000
_cell.angle_alpha   90.00
_cell.angle_beta   90.00
_cell.angle_gamma   90.00
#
_symmetry.space_group_name_H-M   'P 1'
#
loop_
_entity.id
_entity.type
_entity.pdbx_description
1 polymer ?
#
loop_
_entity_poly.entity_id
_entity_poly.type
_entity_poly.pdbx_seq_one_letter_code
_entity_poly.pdbx_strand_id
1 'polypeptide(L)'
;MVLYPHPSEAEVQQCIALTHQVIADRLIELGYTQPSEARLGKSHDPLRTTKKTSPKDTLSNADDAAPITDMTVPQRHVTKAEREAWNIPPCVSNYVNPKGHIVPLEIRSITTQSDAPQPSTKHWHMSDHVDTVASEIQAKIAAQKREAQEKIDMENLKEEQRLREIMQRNQENRRAQLREAIAKEDPTERAERRERERVLQDQRREIHRQELRKERLRERLGISDVELERDIGDVIALNPDYHQEDSTLPAEAFVDERLTSYTRDEVEETAEASGMRKQPRTAGAYTLNRAKLAGEFEHIVADAAQQEELVFQSDTEDDPFAQLDDHLRAEK
;
A
#
# COMPACT_ATOMS: atom_id res chain seq x y z
N MET A 1 -38.01 -49.48 55.83
CA MET A 1 -38.45 -48.08 56.05
C MET A 1 -38.38 -47.83 57.54
N VAL A 2 -37.23 -47.31 58.01
CA VAL A 2 -37.05 -47.02 59.44
C VAL A 2 -37.81 -45.73 59.71
N LEU A 3 -38.98 -45.84 60.34
CA LEU A 3 -39.74 -44.69 60.81
C LEU A 3 -39.01 -44.15 62.04
N TYR A 4 -38.37 -43.01 61.91
CA TYR A 4 -37.83 -42.29 63.06
C TYR A 4 -39.01 -41.83 63.93
N PRO A 5 -38.98 -42.09 65.25
CA PRO A 5 -40.06 -41.67 66.14
C PRO A 5 -40.10 -40.14 66.22
N HIS A 6 -41.31 -39.57 66.16
CA HIS A 6 -41.51 -38.17 66.45
C HIS A 6 -41.19 -37.91 67.94
N PRO A 7 -40.64 -36.71 68.28
CA PRO A 7 -40.38 -36.36 69.66
C PRO A 7 -41.68 -36.42 70.48
N SER A 8 -41.56 -36.82 71.74
CA SER A 8 -42.73 -36.93 72.61
C SER A 8 -43.31 -35.53 72.89
N GLU A 9 -44.62 -35.48 73.15
CA GLU A 9 -45.30 -34.21 73.43
C GLU A 9 -44.68 -33.47 74.62
N ALA A 10 -44.22 -34.21 75.64
CA ALA A 10 -43.55 -33.65 76.79
C ALA A 10 -42.21 -32.98 76.44
N GLU A 11 -41.40 -33.59 75.59
CA GLU A 11 -40.10 -33.03 75.14
C GLU A 11 -40.31 -31.75 74.31
N VAL A 12 -41.33 -31.76 73.44
CA VAL A 12 -41.69 -30.59 72.64
C VAL A 12 -42.17 -29.46 73.55
N GLN A 13 -43.04 -29.75 74.52
CA GLN A 13 -43.53 -28.74 75.48
C GLN A 13 -42.39 -28.15 76.32
N GLN A 14 -41.42 -28.96 76.75
CA GLN A 14 -40.23 -28.48 77.46
C GLN A 14 -39.36 -27.58 76.58
N CYS A 15 -39.11 -27.96 75.32
CA CYS A 15 -38.34 -27.12 74.39
C CYS A 15 -39.04 -25.78 74.09
N ILE A 16 -40.36 -25.81 73.92
CA ILE A 16 -41.16 -24.59 73.72
C ILE A 16 -41.06 -23.68 74.95
N ALA A 17 -41.20 -24.23 76.16
CA ALA A 17 -41.09 -23.44 77.38
C ALA A 17 -39.71 -22.77 77.52
N LEU A 18 -38.62 -23.51 77.24
CA LEU A 18 -37.26 -22.98 77.30
C LEU A 18 -36.99 -21.92 76.23
N THR A 19 -37.42 -22.15 74.99
CA THR A 19 -37.24 -21.16 73.91
C THR A 19 -38.05 -19.89 74.20
N HIS A 20 -39.27 -20.02 74.70
CA HIS A 20 -40.08 -18.88 75.13
C HIS A 20 -39.41 -18.08 76.25
N GLN A 21 -38.75 -18.73 77.21
CA GLN A 21 -37.98 -18.05 78.26
C GLN A 21 -36.80 -17.26 77.68
N VAL A 22 -35.97 -17.89 76.84
CA VAL A 22 -34.81 -17.20 76.22
C VAL A 22 -35.25 -16.02 75.36
N ILE A 23 -36.35 -16.18 74.60
CA ILE A 23 -36.91 -15.10 73.78
C ILE A 23 -37.44 -13.97 74.68
N ALA A 24 -38.15 -14.30 75.76
CA ALA A 24 -38.67 -13.30 76.70
C ALA A 24 -37.54 -12.49 77.36
N ASP A 25 -36.48 -13.16 77.84
CA ASP A 25 -35.30 -12.49 78.40
C ASP A 25 -34.65 -11.56 77.37
N ARG A 26 -34.51 -12.01 76.12
CA ARG A 26 -33.96 -11.17 75.05
C ARG A 26 -34.84 -9.97 74.71
N LEU A 27 -36.17 -10.11 74.76
CA LEU A 27 -37.10 -9.00 74.56
C LEU A 27 -37.07 -7.98 75.70
N ILE A 28 -36.83 -8.43 76.95
CA ILE A 28 -36.59 -7.56 78.10
C ILE A 28 -35.28 -6.78 77.91
N GLU A 29 -34.19 -7.45 77.49
CA GLU A 29 -32.90 -6.79 77.21
C GLU A 29 -32.99 -5.71 76.12
N LEU A 30 -33.77 -5.98 75.07
CA LEU A 30 -34.02 -5.03 73.99
C LEU A 30 -35.01 -3.92 74.38
N GLY A 31 -35.61 -4.00 75.57
CA GLY A 31 -36.49 -2.98 76.13
C GLY A 31 -37.93 -2.99 75.58
N TYR A 32 -38.33 -4.04 74.86
CA TYR A 32 -39.70 -4.17 74.33
C TYR A 32 -40.72 -4.54 75.40
N THR A 33 -40.28 -5.12 76.52
CA THR A 33 -41.13 -5.53 77.64
C THR A 33 -40.52 -5.08 78.97
N GLN A 34 -41.34 -4.52 79.86
CA GLN A 34 -40.91 -4.12 81.20
C GLN A 34 -40.72 -5.37 82.08
N PRO A 35 -39.57 -5.56 82.76
CA PRO A 35 -39.41 -6.66 83.70
C PRO A 35 -40.39 -6.53 84.87
N SER A 36 -40.92 -7.64 85.36
CA SER A 36 -41.88 -7.66 86.48
C SER A 36 -41.29 -7.19 87.82
N GLU A 37 -39.97 -7.13 87.94
CA GLU A 37 -39.27 -6.60 89.11
C GLU A 37 -38.40 -5.41 88.72
N ALA A 38 -38.69 -4.25 89.32
CA ALA A 38 -37.91 -3.04 89.17
C ALA A 38 -36.59 -3.15 89.95
N ARG A 39 -35.53 -3.66 89.33
CA ARG A 39 -34.17 -3.46 89.85
C ARG A 39 -33.78 -2.00 89.61
N LEU A 40 -33.59 -1.24 90.69
CA LEU A 40 -33.15 0.15 90.64
C LEU A 40 -31.71 0.20 90.09
N GLY A 41 -31.57 0.34 88.76
CA GLY A 41 -30.31 0.64 88.12
C GLY A 41 -29.80 2.01 88.55
N LYS A 42 -28.47 2.22 88.50
CA LYS A 42 -27.87 3.56 88.69
C LYS A 42 -28.49 4.53 87.67
N SER A 43 -28.94 5.70 88.11
CA SER A 43 -29.55 6.70 87.23
C SER A 43 -28.56 7.11 86.12
N HIS A 44 -28.97 6.94 84.87
CA HIS A 44 -28.18 7.36 83.71
C HIS A 44 -28.50 8.82 83.36
N ASP A 45 -27.48 9.67 83.27
CA ASP A 45 -27.64 11.06 82.88
C ASP A 45 -28.00 11.17 81.38
N PRO A 46 -29.17 11.71 81.01
CA PRO A 46 -29.62 11.79 79.61
C PRO A 46 -28.78 12.74 78.76
N LEU A 47 -27.98 13.64 79.36
CA LEU A 47 -27.10 14.57 78.66
C LEU A 47 -25.66 14.06 78.53
N ARG A 48 -25.35 12.89 79.11
CA ARG A 48 -24.03 12.28 78.97
C ARG A 48 -23.82 11.87 77.52
N THR A 49 -22.88 12.53 76.85
CA THR A 49 -22.51 12.16 75.48
C THR A 49 -22.07 10.70 75.46
N THR A 50 -22.53 9.96 74.45
CA THR A 50 -22.14 8.55 74.29
C THR A 50 -20.64 8.50 74.03
N LYS A 51 -19.82 8.21 75.04
CA LYS A 51 -18.41 7.85 74.82
C LYS A 51 -18.40 6.47 74.17
N LYS A 52 -18.64 6.41 72.86
CA LYS A 52 -18.53 5.18 72.09
C LYS A 52 -17.04 4.93 71.84
N THR A 53 -16.37 4.24 72.76
CA THR A 53 -15.31 3.31 72.38
C THR A 53 -15.94 1.94 72.25
N SER A 54 -16.94 1.80 71.36
CA SER A 54 -17.25 0.46 70.86
C SER A 54 -16.05 0.07 70.00
N PRO A 55 -15.25 -0.94 70.38
CA PRO A 55 -14.18 -1.42 69.52
C PRO A 55 -14.82 -1.74 68.16
N LYS A 56 -14.16 -1.31 67.09
CA LYS A 56 -14.58 -1.58 65.73
C LYS A 56 -14.58 -3.10 65.59
N ASP A 57 -15.76 -3.72 65.51
CA ASP A 57 -15.91 -5.16 65.29
C ASP A 57 -15.26 -5.51 63.95
N THR A 58 -13.97 -5.79 64.03
CA THR A 58 -13.11 -6.33 62.97
C THR A 58 -12.73 -7.76 63.35
N LEU A 59 -13.60 -8.41 64.12
CA LEU A 59 -13.52 -9.84 64.38
C LEU A 59 -13.83 -10.54 63.05
N SER A 60 -12.83 -11.26 62.52
CA SER A 60 -13.05 -12.22 61.46
C SER A 60 -14.13 -13.19 61.94
N ASN A 61 -15.27 -13.25 61.25
CA ASN A 61 -16.42 -14.12 61.55
C ASN A 61 -16.12 -15.64 61.38
N ALA A 62 -14.88 -16.07 61.53
CA ALA A 62 -14.56 -17.48 61.62
C ALA A 62 -14.77 -17.90 63.08
N ASP A 63 -15.98 -18.34 63.39
CA ASP A 63 -16.17 -19.17 64.57
C ASP A 63 -15.26 -20.40 64.40
N ASP A 64 -14.41 -20.70 65.39
CA ASP A 64 -13.54 -21.89 65.45
C ASP A 64 -14.36 -23.18 65.65
N ALA A 65 -15.47 -23.31 64.94
CA ALA A 65 -16.19 -24.56 64.81
C ALA A 65 -15.30 -25.54 64.04
N ALA A 66 -15.16 -26.75 64.56
CA ALA A 66 -14.42 -27.80 63.89
C ALA A 66 -14.94 -27.96 62.44
N PRO A 67 -14.04 -28.13 61.45
CA PRO A 67 -14.45 -28.23 60.06
C PRO A 67 -15.44 -29.39 59.90
N ILE A 68 -16.58 -29.09 59.28
CA ILE A 68 -17.57 -30.12 58.95
C ILE A 68 -16.89 -31.10 57.99
N THR A 69 -16.99 -32.40 58.29
CA THR A 69 -16.44 -33.43 57.41
C THR A 69 -17.26 -33.51 56.14
N ASP A 70 -16.62 -33.32 54.98
CA ASP A 70 -17.28 -33.44 53.69
C ASP A 70 -17.69 -34.90 53.44
N MET A 71 -18.98 -35.20 53.58
CA MET A 71 -19.56 -36.52 53.30
C MET A 71 -19.82 -36.71 51.80
N THR A 72 -18.83 -36.43 50.96
CA THR A 72 -18.91 -36.58 49.50
C THR A 72 -18.67 -38.03 49.06
N VAL A 73 -19.28 -38.40 47.92
CA VAL A 73 -19.02 -39.67 47.20
C VAL A 73 -17.52 -39.78 46.92
N PRO A 74 -16.91 -40.99 46.97
CA PRO A 74 -15.49 -41.17 46.64
C PRO A 74 -15.15 -40.51 45.30
N GLN A 75 -14.11 -39.68 45.30
CA GLN A 75 -13.71 -38.95 44.11
C GLN A 75 -13.37 -39.92 42.98
N ARG A 76 -14.00 -39.74 41.82
CA ARG A 76 -13.63 -40.50 40.62
C ARG A 76 -12.27 -40.02 40.14
N HIS A 77 -11.39 -40.96 39.77
CA HIS A 77 -10.13 -40.62 39.15
C HIS A 77 -10.39 -40.00 37.77
N VAL A 78 -9.96 -38.75 37.59
CA VAL A 78 -10.00 -38.08 36.29
C VAL A 78 -9.06 -38.81 35.34
N THR A 79 -9.56 -39.18 34.16
CA THR A 79 -8.76 -39.83 33.13
C THR A 79 -7.73 -38.85 32.54
N LYS A 80 -6.63 -39.37 31.97
CA LYS A 80 -5.60 -38.51 31.34
C LYS A 80 -6.19 -37.66 30.20
N ALA A 81 -7.09 -38.26 29.40
CA ALA A 81 -7.76 -37.58 28.31
C ALA A 81 -8.67 -36.43 28.79
N GLU A 82 -9.43 -36.63 29.87
CA GLU A 82 -10.24 -35.55 30.46
C GLU A 82 -9.34 -34.42 30.97
N ARG A 83 -8.24 -34.75 31.67
CA ARG A 83 -7.31 -33.72 32.16
C ARG A 83 -6.70 -32.91 31.02
N GLU A 84 -6.34 -33.55 29.91
CA GLU A 84 -5.80 -32.88 28.73
C GLU A 84 -6.85 -32.02 28.02
N ALA A 85 -8.09 -32.50 27.89
CA ALA A 85 -9.19 -31.73 27.31
C ALA A 85 -9.50 -30.46 28.12
N TRP A 86 -9.29 -30.50 29.44
CA TRP A 86 -9.45 -29.36 30.34
C TRP A 86 -8.17 -28.56 30.57
N ASN A 87 -7.10 -28.80 29.81
CA ASN A 87 -5.89 -28.00 29.88
C ASN A 87 -6.09 -26.67 29.12
N ILE A 88 -6.22 -25.58 29.86
CA ILE A 88 -6.43 -24.24 29.29
C ILE A 88 -5.07 -23.66 28.89
N PRO A 89 -4.84 -23.27 27.62
CA PRO A 89 -3.60 -22.64 27.19
C PRO A 89 -3.32 -21.33 27.94
N PRO A 90 -2.04 -20.96 28.17
CA PRO A 90 -1.70 -19.71 28.83
C PRO A 90 -2.16 -18.50 28.01
N CYS A 91 -2.71 -17.50 28.69
CA CYS A 91 -3.14 -16.26 28.05
C CYS A 91 -1.93 -15.38 27.72
N VAL A 92 -1.49 -15.40 26.46
CA VAL A 92 -0.50 -14.45 25.93
C VAL A 92 -1.26 -13.28 25.31
N SER A 93 -1.10 -12.09 25.87
CA SER A 93 -1.77 -10.89 25.34
C SER A 93 -0.85 -10.14 24.35
N ASN A 94 -1.45 -9.57 23.29
CA ASN A 94 -0.73 -8.74 22.32
C ASN A 94 -0.37 -7.36 22.87
N TYR A 95 -1.11 -6.87 23.88
CA TYR A 95 -1.00 -5.50 24.39
C TYR A 95 -0.18 -5.36 25.68
N VAL A 96 -0.27 -6.33 26.60
CA VAL A 96 0.28 -6.18 27.95
C VAL A 96 1.15 -7.37 28.33
N ASN A 97 2.35 -7.07 28.84
CA ASN A 97 3.29 -8.05 29.37
C ASN A 97 3.86 -7.55 30.70
N PRO A 98 3.11 -7.68 31.80
CA PRO A 98 3.46 -7.00 33.05
C PRO A 98 4.75 -7.54 33.68
N LYS A 99 5.06 -8.81 33.44
CA LYS A 99 6.27 -9.49 33.93
C LYS A 99 7.42 -9.49 32.91
N GLY A 100 7.22 -8.92 31.72
CA GLY A 100 8.28 -8.83 30.71
C GLY A 100 8.73 -10.19 30.14
N HIS A 101 7.86 -11.19 30.06
CA HIS A 101 8.22 -12.50 29.51
C HIS A 101 8.65 -12.40 28.04
N ILE A 102 9.75 -13.08 27.68
CA ILE A 102 10.19 -13.23 26.29
C ILE A 102 9.28 -14.27 25.66
N VAL A 103 8.40 -13.83 24.76
CA VAL A 103 7.45 -14.70 24.06
C VAL A 103 7.84 -14.72 22.59
N PRO A 104 7.97 -15.91 21.96
CA PRO A 104 8.33 -16.03 20.56
C PRO A 104 7.28 -15.38 19.65
N LEU A 105 7.72 -14.96 18.46
CA LEU A 105 6.88 -14.24 17.50
C LEU A 105 5.69 -15.07 17.04
N GLU A 106 5.87 -16.38 16.84
CA GLU A 106 4.80 -17.29 16.42
C GLU A 106 3.58 -17.17 17.33
N ILE A 107 3.77 -17.29 18.65
CA ILE A 107 2.72 -17.23 19.67
C ILE A 107 2.06 -15.84 19.75
N ARG A 108 2.84 -14.77 19.54
CA ARG A 108 2.29 -13.40 19.47
C ARG A 108 1.52 -13.13 18.18
N SER A 109 1.90 -13.79 17.08
CA SER A 109 1.34 -13.57 15.74
C SER A 109 0.06 -14.37 15.43
N ILE A 110 -0.30 -15.32 16.28
CA ILE A 110 -1.42 -16.27 16.04
C ILE A 110 -2.75 -15.55 15.79
N THR A 111 -2.98 -14.37 16.38
CA THR A 111 -4.22 -13.60 16.18
C THR A 111 -4.41 -13.11 14.74
N THR A 112 -3.34 -12.97 13.96
CA THR A 112 -3.40 -12.47 12.57
C THR A 112 -3.47 -13.59 11.53
N GLN A 113 -3.30 -14.85 11.92
CA GLN A 113 -3.65 -15.99 11.07
C GLN A 113 -5.17 -16.22 11.02
N SER A 114 -5.97 -15.15 10.97
CA SER A 114 -7.31 -15.31 10.45
C SER A 114 -7.15 -15.60 8.96
N ASP A 115 -7.62 -16.76 8.51
CA ASP A 115 -7.73 -17.03 7.09
C ASP A 115 -8.35 -15.81 6.42
N ALA A 116 -7.60 -15.19 5.50
CA ALA A 116 -8.12 -14.06 4.77
C ALA A 116 -9.46 -14.50 4.16
N PRO A 117 -10.56 -13.75 4.38
CA PRO A 117 -11.85 -14.18 3.91
C PRO A 117 -11.77 -14.38 2.40
N GLN A 118 -12.09 -15.59 1.94
CA GLN A 118 -12.05 -15.91 0.52
C GLN A 118 -12.98 -14.95 -0.23
N PRO A 119 -12.53 -14.35 -1.35
CA PRO A 119 -13.35 -13.41 -2.08
C PRO A 119 -14.63 -14.09 -2.56
N SER A 120 -15.77 -13.41 -2.38
CA SER A 120 -17.06 -13.93 -2.88
C SER A 120 -17.01 -14.11 -4.40
N THR A 121 -17.62 -15.19 -4.91
CA THR A 121 -17.77 -15.49 -6.35
C THR A 121 -18.40 -14.34 -7.14
N LYS A 122 -19.16 -13.46 -6.49
CA LYS A 122 -19.74 -12.26 -7.12
C LYS A 122 -18.68 -11.33 -7.71
N HIS A 123 -17.52 -11.21 -7.08
CA HIS A 123 -16.42 -10.38 -7.59
C HIS A 123 -15.86 -10.95 -8.90
N TRP A 124 -15.85 -12.27 -9.06
CA TRP A 124 -15.44 -12.93 -10.30
C TRP A 124 -16.41 -12.63 -11.44
N HIS A 125 -17.71 -12.84 -11.22
CA HIS A 125 -18.74 -12.52 -12.22
C HIS A 125 -18.73 -11.03 -12.60
N MET A 126 -18.50 -10.15 -11.64
CA MET A 126 -18.38 -8.72 -11.90
C MET A 126 -17.19 -8.40 -12.81
N SER A 127 -16.02 -9.01 -12.58
CA SER A 127 -14.85 -8.83 -13.46
C SER A 127 -15.16 -9.29 -14.89
N ASP A 128 -15.75 -10.47 -15.06
CA ASP A 128 -16.11 -11.03 -16.36
C ASP A 128 -17.13 -10.15 -17.11
N HIS A 129 -18.11 -9.60 -16.39
CA HIS A 129 -19.05 -8.64 -16.96
C HIS A 129 -18.40 -7.32 -17.38
N VAL A 130 -17.43 -6.81 -16.62
CA VAL A 130 -16.70 -5.59 -16.99
C VAL A 130 -15.86 -5.83 -18.25
N ASP A 131 -15.18 -6.97 -18.34
CA ASP A 131 -14.32 -7.31 -19.48
C ASP A 131 -15.13 -7.48 -20.77
N THR A 132 -16.28 -8.17 -20.68
CA THR A 132 -17.20 -8.34 -21.81
C THR A 132 -17.76 -7.00 -22.29
N VAL A 133 -18.24 -6.16 -21.39
CA VAL A 133 -18.76 -4.81 -21.74
C VAL A 133 -17.66 -3.92 -22.32
N ALA A 134 -16.44 -3.96 -21.77
CA ALA A 134 -15.32 -3.19 -22.28
C ALA A 134 -14.97 -3.59 -23.72
N SER A 135 -14.96 -4.89 -24.02
CA SER A 135 -14.75 -5.41 -25.38
C SER A 135 -15.82 -4.93 -26.36
N GLU A 136 -17.09 -4.97 -25.96
CA GLU A 136 -18.19 -4.47 -26.78
C GLU A 136 -18.10 -2.98 -27.06
N ILE A 137 -17.73 -2.17 -26.05
CA ILE A 137 -17.53 -0.73 -26.22
C ILE A 137 -16.38 -0.46 -27.18
N GLN A 138 -15.25 -1.15 -27.04
CA GLN A 138 -14.10 -1.01 -27.94
C GLN A 138 -14.46 -1.38 -29.38
N ALA A 139 -15.22 -2.47 -29.58
CA ALA A 139 -15.71 -2.87 -30.90
C ALA A 139 -16.61 -1.81 -31.53
N LYS A 140 -17.53 -1.22 -30.74
CA LYS A 140 -18.40 -0.12 -31.19
C LYS A 140 -17.59 1.13 -31.56
N ILE A 141 -16.61 1.51 -30.75
CA ILE A 141 -15.71 2.65 -31.05
C ILE A 141 -14.92 2.40 -32.34
N ALA A 142 -14.37 1.20 -32.51
CA ALA A 142 -13.64 0.84 -33.72
C ALA A 142 -14.53 0.87 -34.97
N ALA A 143 -15.78 0.39 -34.87
CA ALA A 143 -16.75 0.47 -35.95
C ALA A 143 -17.12 1.92 -36.30
N GLN A 144 -17.40 2.75 -35.30
CA GLN A 144 -17.68 4.18 -35.51
C GLN A 144 -16.49 4.92 -36.13
N LYS A 145 -15.27 4.60 -35.69
CA LYS A 145 -14.05 5.17 -36.28
C LYS A 145 -13.87 4.77 -37.75
N ARG A 146 -14.17 3.52 -38.11
CA ARG A 146 -14.15 3.06 -39.51
C ARG A 146 -15.19 3.78 -40.35
N GLU A 147 -16.43 3.87 -39.88
CA GLU A 147 -17.49 4.59 -40.60
C GLU A 147 -17.15 6.09 -40.77
N ALA A 148 -16.58 6.72 -39.74
CA ALA A 148 -16.11 8.10 -39.82
C ALA A 148 -14.98 8.26 -40.86
N GLN A 149 -14.03 7.32 -40.88
CA GLN A 149 -12.94 7.33 -41.86
C GLN A 149 -13.47 7.17 -43.29
N GLU A 150 -14.38 6.21 -43.52
CA GLU A 150 -15.00 6.01 -44.84
C GLU A 150 -15.74 7.25 -45.32
N LYS A 151 -16.42 7.98 -44.42
CA LYS A 151 -17.07 9.26 -44.76
C LYS A 151 -16.06 10.32 -45.17
N ILE A 152 -14.95 10.45 -44.43
CA ILE A 152 -13.88 11.40 -44.74
C ILE A 152 -13.24 11.05 -46.09
N ASP A 153 -12.96 9.76 -46.34
CA ASP A 153 -12.35 9.31 -47.59
C ASP A 153 -13.29 9.56 -48.80
N MET A 154 -14.60 9.34 -48.62
CA MET A 154 -15.61 9.66 -49.63
C MET A 154 -15.75 11.17 -49.89
N GLU A 155 -15.64 12.00 -48.85
CA GLU A 155 -15.65 13.45 -48.99
C GLU A 155 -14.38 13.94 -49.72
N ASN A 156 -13.22 13.43 -49.34
CA ASN A 156 -11.94 13.70 -50.00
C ASN A 156 -11.99 13.30 -51.48
N LEU A 157 -12.56 12.14 -51.82
CA LEU A 157 -12.71 11.70 -53.21
C LEU A 157 -13.61 12.64 -54.02
N LYS A 158 -14.71 13.10 -53.43
CA LYS A 158 -15.62 14.08 -54.08
C LYS A 158 -14.92 15.43 -54.29
N GLU A 159 -14.16 15.89 -53.31
CA GLU A 159 -13.42 17.14 -53.41
C GLU A 159 -12.29 17.04 -54.43
N GLU A 160 -11.59 15.91 -54.49
CA GLU A 160 -10.58 15.66 -55.52
C GLU A 160 -11.20 15.66 -56.93
N GLN A 161 -12.37 15.03 -57.10
CA GLN A 161 -13.10 15.07 -58.37
C GLN A 161 -13.50 16.49 -58.75
N ARG A 162 -14.03 17.29 -57.80
CA ARG A 162 -14.35 18.71 -58.04
C ARG A 162 -13.12 19.50 -58.45
N LEU A 163 -12.00 19.34 -57.76
CA LEU A 163 -10.75 20.03 -58.07
C LEU A 163 -10.24 19.63 -59.46
N ARG A 164 -10.34 18.34 -59.83
CA ARG A 164 -10.00 17.86 -61.17
C ARG A 164 -10.88 18.48 -62.26
N GLU A 165 -12.19 18.58 -62.04
CA GLU A 165 -13.11 19.25 -62.98
C GLU A 165 -12.78 20.74 -63.15
N ILE A 166 -12.49 21.44 -62.04
CA ILE A 166 -12.05 22.85 -62.06
C ILE A 166 -10.75 23.00 -62.85
N MET A 167 -9.78 22.11 -62.62
CA MET A 167 -8.51 22.12 -63.36
C MET A 167 -8.72 21.87 -64.86
N GLN A 168 -9.54 20.89 -65.25
CA GLN A 168 -9.86 20.62 -66.65
C GLN A 168 -10.53 21.83 -67.30
N ARG A 169 -11.53 22.42 -66.65
CA ARG A 169 -12.22 23.61 -67.14
C ARG A 169 -11.27 24.81 -67.28
N ASN A 170 -10.35 24.99 -66.33
CA ASN A 170 -9.32 26.03 -66.40
C ASN A 170 -8.32 25.77 -67.55
N GLN A 171 -7.93 24.52 -67.80
CA GLN A 171 -7.08 24.16 -68.93
C GLN A 171 -7.78 24.38 -70.26
N GLU A 172 -9.06 24.02 -70.38
CA GLU A 172 -9.88 24.29 -71.56
C GLU A 172 -10.00 25.79 -71.84
N ASN A 173 -10.30 26.59 -70.80
CA ASN A 173 -10.35 28.05 -70.90
C ASN A 173 -9.00 28.62 -71.35
N ARG A 174 -7.88 28.17 -70.76
CA ARG A 174 -6.53 28.59 -71.20
C ARG A 174 -6.25 28.18 -72.64
N ARG A 175 -6.64 26.97 -73.06
CA ARG A 175 -6.49 26.51 -74.46
C ARG A 175 -7.32 27.34 -75.43
N ALA A 176 -8.55 27.69 -75.06
CA ALA A 176 -9.41 28.56 -75.86
C ALA A 176 -8.81 29.96 -76.01
N GLN A 177 -8.34 30.56 -74.90
CA GLN A 177 -7.62 31.84 -74.90
C GLN A 177 -6.36 31.78 -75.76
N LEU A 178 -5.58 30.70 -75.67
CA LEU A 178 -4.38 30.51 -76.50
C LEU A 178 -4.74 30.41 -77.99
N ARG A 179 -5.81 29.67 -78.34
CA ARG A 179 -6.30 29.57 -79.73
C ARG A 179 -6.76 30.92 -80.27
N GLU A 180 -7.45 31.71 -79.45
CA GLU A 180 -7.89 33.06 -79.82
C GLU A 180 -6.71 34.01 -80.00
N ALA A 181 -5.71 33.96 -79.11
CA ALA A 181 -4.48 34.73 -79.25
C ALA A 181 -3.73 34.38 -80.56
N ILE A 182 -3.62 33.10 -80.90
CA ILE A 182 -3.01 32.62 -82.16
C ILE A 182 -3.81 33.08 -83.39
N ALA A 183 -5.15 33.09 -83.29
CA ALA A 183 -6.01 33.55 -84.39
C ALA A 183 -5.85 35.05 -84.67
N LYS A 184 -5.60 35.86 -83.64
CA LYS A 184 -5.38 37.31 -83.71
C LYS A 184 -3.93 37.71 -84.00
N GLU A 185 -3.00 36.75 -84.09
CA GLU A 185 -1.55 36.97 -84.27
C GLU A 185 -1.19 37.35 -85.72
N ASP A 186 -0.32 38.35 -85.90
CA ASP A 186 0.13 38.85 -87.20
C ASP A 186 1.01 37.85 -87.98
N PRO A 187 1.00 37.87 -89.33
CA PRO A 187 1.68 36.87 -90.16
C PRO A 187 3.22 36.85 -89.99
N THR A 188 3.83 37.95 -89.55
CA THR A 188 5.28 38.06 -89.27
C THR A 188 5.64 37.39 -87.93
N GLU A 189 4.87 37.64 -86.87
CA GLU A 189 5.07 37.04 -85.55
C GLU A 189 4.83 35.52 -85.56
N ARG A 190 3.86 35.05 -86.37
CA ARG A 190 3.62 33.61 -86.60
C ARG A 190 4.83 32.86 -87.16
N ALA A 191 5.67 33.52 -87.98
CA ALA A 191 6.87 32.90 -88.53
C ALA A 191 7.95 32.71 -87.46
N GLU A 192 8.19 33.74 -86.63
CA GLU A 192 9.14 33.67 -85.52
C GLU A 192 8.73 32.66 -84.45
N ARG A 193 7.45 32.56 -84.13
CA ARG A 193 6.95 31.59 -83.14
C ARG A 193 7.20 30.15 -83.57
N ARG A 194 7.01 29.84 -84.87
CA ARG A 194 7.31 28.52 -85.43
C ARG A 194 8.80 28.18 -85.38
N GLU A 195 9.67 29.18 -85.56
CA GLU A 195 11.11 29.00 -85.44
C GLU A 195 11.53 28.73 -83.99
N ARG A 196 11.00 29.52 -83.04
CA ARG A 196 11.20 29.27 -81.60
C ARG A 196 10.67 27.91 -81.17
N GLU A 197 9.53 27.48 -81.70
CA GLU A 197 8.93 26.17 -81.39
C GLU A 197 9.78 25.01 -81.93
N ARG A 198 10.42 25.16 -83.09
CA ARG A 198 11.41 24.19 -83.60
C ARG A 198 12.62 24.07 -82.67
N VAL A 199 13.17 25.21 -82.23
CA VAL A 199 14.30 25.23 -81.29
C VAL A 199 13.93 24.58 -79.95
N LEU A 200 12.75 24.89 -79.41
CA LEU A 200 12.26 24.27 -78.18
C LEU A 200 11.98 22.77 -78.33
N GLN A 201 11.48 22.33 -79.48
CA GLN A 201 11.24 20.92 -79.77
C GLN A 201 12.57 20.15 -79.86
N ASP A 202 13.59 20.74 -80.48
CA ASP A 202 14.94 20.15 -80.54
C ASP A 202 15.60 20.13 -79.15
N GLN A 203 15.42 21.16 -78.32
CA GLN A 203 15.86 21.15 -76.91
C GLN A 203 15.14 20.08 -76.09
N ARG A 204 13.82 19.92 -76.21
CA ARG A 204 13.08 18.85 -75.51
C ARG A 204 13.53 17.46 -75.92
N ARG A 205 13.79 17.26 -77.23
CA ARG A 205 14.35 16.00 -77.73
C ARG A 205 15.75 15.76 -77.16
N GLU A 206 16.58 16.79 -77.04
CA GLU A 206 17.90 16.67 -76.43
C GLU A 206 17.83 16.38 -74.93
N ILE A 207 16.96 17.07 -74.18
CA ILE A 207 16.70 16.80 -72.76
C ILE A 207 16.22 15.36 -72.57
N HIS A 208 15.27 14.89 -73.37
CA HIS A 208 14.79 13.51 -73.32
C HIS A 208 15.90 12.49 -73.62
N ARG A 209 16.78 12.79 -74.60
CA ARG A 209 17.98 11.98 -74.85
C ARG A 209 18.94 11.98 -73.66
N GLN A 210 19.11 13.12 -72.99
CA GLN A 210 19.94 13.25 -71.80
C GLN A 210 19.34 12.52 -70.59
N GLU A 211 18.03 12.56 -70.41
CA GLU A 211 17.30 11.81 -69.39
C GLU A 211 17.46 10.31 -69.59
N LEU A 212 17.27 9.79 -70.82
CA LEU A 212 17.52 8.39 -71.13
C LEU A 212 18.98 7.99 -70.86
N ARG A 213 19.94 8.88 -71.13
CA ARG A 213 21.36 8.64 -70.80
C ARG A 213 21.57 8.60 -69.29
N LYS A 214 20.94 9.48 -68.52
CA LYS A 214 21.00 9.52 -67.06
C LYS A 214 20.32 8.30 -66.45
N GLU A 215 19.18 7.87 -66.98
CA GLU A 215 18.45 6.67 -66.57
C GLU A 215 19.28 5.40 -66.81
N ARG A 216 19.91 5.27 -67.98
CA ARG A 216 20.87 4.18 -68.25
C ARG A 216 22.10 4.24 -67.34
N LEU A 217 22.55 5.44 -66.98
CA LEU A 217 23.64 5.62 -66.02
C LEU A 217 23.21 5.25 -64.59
N ARG A 218 21.98 5.57 -64.20
CA ARG A 218 21.35 5.17 -62.93
C ARG A 218 21.27 3.65 -62.82
N GLU A 219 20.78 3.00 -63.86
CA GLU A 219 20.69 1.54 -63.95
C GLU A 219 22.09 0.89 -63.88
N ARG A 220 23.11 1.51 -64.49
CA ARG A 220 24.51 1.04 -64.44
C ARG A 220 25.19 1.28 -63.10
N LEU A 221 24.82 2.33 -62.37
CA LEU A 221 25.40 2.69 -61.07
C LEU A 221 24.70 2.00 -59.89
N GLY A 222 23.57 1.32 -60.12
CA GLY A 222 22.89 0.52 -59.09
C GLY A 222 22.39 1.33 -57.89
N ILE A 223 22.14 2.62 -58.08
CA ILE A 223 21.54 3.49 -57.07
C ILE A 223 20.07 3.13 -56.99
N SER A 224 19.61 2.65 -55.83
CA SER A 224 18.22 2.20 -55.66
C SER A 224 17.26 3.40 -55.63
N ASP A 225 16.03 3.23 -56.14
CA ASP A 225 15.01 4.30 -56.11
C ASP A 225 14.75 4.80 -54.67
N VAL A 226 14.89 3.89 -53.70
CA VAL A 226 14.77 4.16 -52.26
C VAL A 226 15.84 5.13 -51.74
N GLU A 227 17.04 5.16 -52.33
CA GLU A 227 18.11 6.08 -51.92
C GLU A 227 17.98 7.46 -52.56
N LEU A 228 17.25 7.57 -53.67
CA LEU A 228 17.07 8.81 -54.42
C LEU A 228 15.76 9.54 -54.08
N GLU A 229 14.75 8.80 -53.62
CA GLU A 229 13.51 9.34 -53.03
C GLU A 229 13.67 9.73 -51.55
N ARG A 230 14.82 9.45 -50.94
CA ARG A 230 15.19 10.06 -49.66
C ARG A 230 15.35 11.55 -49.89
N ASP A 231 14.32 12.30 -49.53
CA ASP A 231 14.37 13.74 -49.48
C ASP A 231 15.58 14.18 -48.64
N ILE A 232 16.14 15.35 -48.95
CA ILE A 232 17.24 15.93 -48.16
C ILE A 232 16.86 15.95 -46.66
N GLY A 233 15.58 16.10 -46.33
CA GLY A 233 15.04 15.97 -44.98
C GLY A 233 15.16 14.57 -44.35
N ASP A 234 14.99 13.49 -45.11
CA ASP A 234 15.14 12.11 -44.64
C ASP A 234 16.61 11.70 -44.51
N VAL A 235 17.48 12.22 -45.38
CA VAL A 235 18.94 12.09 -45.25
C VAL A 235 19.43 12.81 -43.99
N ILE A 236 18.83 13.94 -43.64
CA ILE A 236 19.14 14.68 -42.42
C ILE A 236 18.52 14.01 -41.17
N ALA A 237 17.33 13.41 -41.28
CA ALA A 237 16.71 12.69 -40.15
C ALA A 237 17.43 11.38 -39.79
N LEU A 238 18.01 10.68 -40.78
CA LEU A 238 18.83 9.47 -40.57
C LEU A 238 20.28 9.76 -40.17
N ASN A 239 20.78 10.99 -40.39
CA ASN A 239 22.07 11.48 -39.88
C ASN A 239 21.85 12.54 -38.79
N PRO A 240 21.75 12.15 -37.50
CA PRO A 240 21.61 13.11 -36.41
C PRO A 240 22.76 14.14 -36.29
N ASP A 241 23.88 13.91 -36.98
CA ASP A 241 25.04 14.80 -36.99
C ASP A 241 24.95 15.95 -38.02
N TYR A 242 23.93 15.98 -38.90
CA TYR A 242 23.84 16.98 -39.98
C TYR A 242 23.17 18.31 -39.58
N HIS A 243 22.74 18.45 -38.33
CA HIS A 243 22.23 19.69 -37.76
C HIS A 243 22.93 20.04 -36.45
N GLN A 244 24.14 20.61 -36.55
CA GLN A 244 24.75 21.32 -35.42
C GLN A 244 24.95 22.82 -35.66
N GLU A 245 24.75 23.35 -36.88
CA GLU A 245 25.17 24.73 -37.16
C GLU A 245 24.04 25.74 -37.48
N ASP A 246 22.85 25.36 -38.00
CA ASP A 246 21.88 26.36 -38.48
C ASP A 246 20.42 26.12 -38.03
N SER A 247 20.17 26.01 -36.73
CA SER A 247 18.79 26.01 -36.17
C SER A 247 18.70 26.72 -34.82
N THR A 248 19.26 27.93 -34.75
CA THR A 248 18.77 28.95 -33.84
C THR A 248 17.71 29.74 -34.62
N LEU A 249 16.41 29.47 -34.51
CA LEU A 249 15.52 29.78 -33.38
C LEU A 249 14.13 29.17 -33.66
N PRO A 250 13.35 28.82 -32.61
CA PRO A 250 12.12 29.60 -32.40
C PRO A 250 12.06 30.22 -31.00
N ALA A 251 11.41 31.39 -30.98
CA ALA A 251 11.50 32.46 -29.99
C ALA A 251 10.63 32.27 -28.73
N GLU A 252 10.60 31.07 -28.14
CA GLU A 252 9.99 30.88 -26.81
C GLU A 252 11.00 30.25 -25.86
N ALA A 253 11.52 31.11 -25.00
CA ALA A 253 12.55 30.92 -23.98
C ALA A 253 12.75 29.48 -23.48
N PHE A 254 13.96 28.95 -23.70
CA PHE A 254 14.49 27.90 -22.84
C PHE A 254 14.59 28.46 -21.41
N VAL A 255 13.62 28.12 -20.58
CA VAL A 255 13.68 28.33 -19.13
C VAL A 255 14.59 27.23 -18.56
N ASP A 256 15.54 27.62 -17.70
CA ASP A 256 16.41 26.66 -16.97
C ASP A 256 15.54 25.57 -16.32
N GLU A 257 15.91 24.30 -16.48
CA GLU A 257 15.16 23.15 -15.95
C GLU A 257 14.93 23.27 -14.44
N ARG A 258 15.84 23.93 -13.72
CA ARG A 258 15.70 24.19 -12.27
C ARG A 258 14.59 25.18 -11.93
N LEU A 259 14.21 26.04 -12.88
CA LEU A 259 13.13 27.02 -12.73
C LEU A 259 11.75 26.38 -12.98
N THR A 260 11.66 25.33 -13.82
CA THR A 260 10.39 24.62 -14.08
C THR A 260 10.11 23.51 -13.07
N SER A 261 11.14 22.96 -12.41
CA SER A 261 10.97 21.89 -11.42
C SER A 261 10.56 22.39 -10.03
N TYR A 262 10.74 23.68 -9.73
CA TYR A 262 10.65 24.20 -8.35
C TYR A 262 9.27 24.72 -7.94
N THR A 263 8.37 25.00 -8.89
CA THR A 263 7.05 25.60 -8.61
C THR A 263 5.96 24.95 -9.45
N ARG A 264 5.72 23.65 -9.21
CA ARG A 264 4.43 23.04 -9.59
C ARG A 264 3.53 23.10 -8.35
N ASP A 265 2.36 23.67 -8.53
CA ASP A 265 1.39 24.08 -7.50
C ASP A 265 0.99 22.98 -6.51
N GLU A 266 1.80 22.74 -5.49
CA GLU A 266 1.45 21.84 -4.38
C GLU A 266 1.02 22.59 -3.10
N VAL A 267 0.91 23.92 -3.11
CA VAL A 267 0.83 24.69 -1.85
C VAL A 267 -0.39 25.63 -1.73
N GLU A 268 -1.22 25.82 -2.75
CA GLU A 268 -2.29 26.84 -2.63
C GLU A 268 -3.65 26.38 -2.10
N GLU A 269 -3.98 25.08 -2.05
CA GLU A 269 -5.35 24.69 -1.67
C GLU A 269 -5.58 24.40 -0.17
N THR A 270 -4.54 24.34 0.66
CA THR A 270 -4.71 24.03 2.11
C THR A 270 -4.19 25.08 3.07
N ALA A 271 -3.60 26.18 2.57
CA ALA A 271 -2.91 27.15 3.40
C ALA A 271 -3.79 28.26 4.00
N GLU A 272 -5.06 28.37 3.60
CA GLU A 272 -5.96 29.41 4.14
C GLU A 272 -6.64 29.00 5.46
N ALA A 273 -6.60 27.73 5.87
CA ALA A 273 -7.29 27.28 7.09
C ALA A 273 -6.44 27.34 8.38
N SER A 274 -5.12 27.49 8.28
CA SER A 274 -4.23 27.51 9.44
C SER A 274 -2.96 28.29 9.11
N GLY A 275 -3.08 29.61 9.08
CA GLY A 275 -1.93 30.49 8.86
C GLY A 275 -0.88 30.31 9.95
N MET A 276 0.12 29.44 9.75
CA MET A 276 1.44 29.49 10.40
C MET A 276 2.52 28.78 9.58
N ARG A 277 3.47 29.59 9.08
CA ARG A 277 4.80 29.30 8.50
C ARG A 277 4.89 28.28 7.35
N LYS A 278 5.36 28.77 6.19
CA LYS A 278 5.69 27.97 4.99
C LYS A 278 6.95 27.08 5.11
N GLN A 279 7.73 27.22 6.18
CA GLN A 279 9.00 26.51 6.38
C GLN A 279 9.03 25.89 7.79
N PRO A 280 9.46 24.62 7.95
CA PRO A 280 9.52 23.96 9.25
C PRO A 280 10.58 24.61 10.16
N ARG A 281 10.36 24.56 11.48
CA ARG A 281 11.26 25.20 12.47
C ARG A 281 12.64 24.53 12.60
N THR A 282 12.79 23.27 12.21
CA THR A 282 14.06 22.53 12.24
C THR A 282 14.12 21.51 11.10
N ALA A 283 15.20 21.52 10.30
CA ALA A 283 15.49 20.49 9.30
C ALA A 283 16.14 19.28 9.99
N GLY A 284 15.34 18.41 10.59
CA GLY A 284 15.83 17.37 11.48
C GLY A 284 15.20 16.01 11.22
N ALA A 285 15.57 15.38 10.11
CA ALA A 285 15.38 13.96 9.90
C ALA A 285 16.54 13.43 9.04
N TYR A 286 17.55 12.84 9.69
CA TYR A 286 18.60 12.12 8.98
C TYR A 286 18.05 10.75 8.59
N THR A 287 17.93 10.47 7.29
CA THR A 287 17.68 9.12 6.80
C THR A 287 19.02 8.42 6.65
N LEU A 288 19.21 7.31 7.38
CA LEU A 288 20.41 6.47 7.25
C LEU A 288 20.40 5.85 5.85
N ASN A 289 21.37 6.24 5.03
CA ASN A 289 21.47 5.72 3.68
C ASN A 289 22.18 4.36 3.72
N ARG A 290 21.39 3.28 3.86
CA ARG A 290 21.87 1.90 4.03
C ARG A 290 22.88 1.47 2.96
N ALA A 291 22.76 1.99 1.74
CA ALA A 291 23.70 1.70 0.65
C ALA A 291 25.09 2.30 0.88
N LYS A 292 25.19 3.51 1.45
CA LYS A 292 26.48 4.11 1.81
C LYS A 292 27.10 3.42 3.02
N LEU A 293 26.29 3.07 4.01
CA LEU A 293 26.74 2.35 5.20
C LEU A 293 27.26 0.94 4.89
N ALA A 294 26.69 0.26 3.89
CA ALA A 294 27.16 -1.07 3.48
C ALA A 294 28.60 -1.02 2.95
N GLY A 295 28.92 -0.04 2.10
CA GLY A 295 30.28 0.13 1.57
C GLY A 295 31.31 0.50 2.64
N GLU A 296 30.91 1.30 3.64
CA GLU A 296 31.79 1.65 4.77
C GLU A 296 31.99 0.47 5.74
N PHE A 297 30.96 -0.34 5.98
CA PHE A 297 31.07 -1.53 6.84
C PHE A 297 32.00 -2.59 6.26
N GLU A 298 31.98 -2.81 4.94
CA GLU A 298 32.88 -3.77 4.29
C GLU A 298 34.36 -3.34 4.44
N HIS A 299 34.63 -2.04 4.38
CA HIS A 299 35.99 -1.52 4.59
C HIS A 299 36.45 -1.67 6.05
N ILE A 300 35.56 -1.43 7.02
CA ILE A 300 35.86 -1.58 8.45
C ILE A 300 36.09 -3.06 8.82
N VAL A 301 35.31 -3.98 8.25
CA VAL A 301 35.49 -5.42 8.49
C VAL A 301 36.78 -5.93 7.85
N ALA A 302 37.17 -5.40 6.69
CA ALA A 302 38.46 -5.72 6.06
C ALA A 302 39.65 -5.21 6.91
N ASP A 303 39.56 -4.00 7.48
CA ASP A 303 40.60 -3.45 8.35
C ASP A 303 40.70 -4.23 9.69
N ALA A 304 39.57 -4.69 10.23
CA ALA A 304 39.54 -5.51 11.45
C ALA A 304 40.14 -6.91 11.24
N ALA A 305 39.88 -7.54 10.09
CA ALA A 305 40.47 -8.83 9.74
C ALA A 305 42.01 -8.76 9.61
N GLN A 306 42.54 -7.66 9.10
CA GLN A 306 43.99 -7.43 9.04
C GLN A 306 44.60 -7.24 10.44
N GLN A 307 43.86 -6.70 11.40
CA GLN A 307 44.33 -6.55 12.78
C GLN A 307 44.33 -7.90 13.54
N GLU A 308 43.34 -8.76 13.31
CA GLU A 308 43.30 -10.10 13.93
C GLU A 308 44.42 -11.02 13.40
N GLU A 309 44.76 -10.96 12.11
CA GLU A 309 45.92 -11.70 11.55
C GLU A 309 47.26 -11.27 12.15
N LEU A 310 47.37 -10.01 12.59
CA LEU A 310 48.58 -9.47 13.24
C LEU A 310 48.69 -9.88 14.72
N VAL A 311 47.56 -10.09 15.39
CA VAL A 311 47.50 -10.54 16.80
C VAL A 311 47.70 -12.07 16.90
N PHE A 312 47.24 -12.84 15.92
CA PHE A 312 47.38 -14.30 15.96
C PHE A 312 48.83 -14.80 15.76
N GLN A 313 49.75 -13.93 15.32
CA GLN A 313 51.17 -14.26 15.21
C GLN A 313 51.97 -14.04 16.51
N SER A 314 51.42 -13.35 17.53
CA SER A 314 52.17 -13.03 18.76
C SER A 314 51.96 -13.99 19.93
N ASP A 315 50.93 -14.85 19.91
CA ASP A 315 50.45 -15.54 21.12
C ASP A 315 50.72 -17.06 21.14
N THR A 316 51.81 -17.53 20.49
CA THR A 316 52.18 -18.97 20.46
C THR A 316 53.25 -19.40 21.44
N GLU A 317 53.52 -18.62 22.50
CA GLU A 317 54.40 -19.04 23.58
C GLU A 317 53.72 -18.73 24.93
N ASP A 318 53.54 -19.76 25.76
CA ASP A 318 53.08 -19.76 27.17
C ASP A 318 51.57 -19.94 27.44
N ASP A 319 51.08 -21.17 27.23
CA ASP A 319 49.76 -21.62 27.71
C ASP A 319 49.89 -22.41 29.04
N PRO A 320 49.44 -21.88 30.20
CA PRO A 320 49.70 -22.44 31.53
C PRO A 320 48.87 -23.69 31.89
N PHE A 321 48.04 -24.19 30.98
CA PHE A 321 47.14 -25.33 31.23
C PHE A 321 47.75 -26.71 30.90
N ALA A 322 48.89 -26.76 30.22
CA ALA A 322 49.55 -28.02 29.87
C ALA A 322 50.12 -28.80 31.09
N GLN A 323 50.30 -28.14 32.24
CA GLN A 323 50.90 -28.76 33.43
C GLN A 323 49.89 -29.52 34.32
N LEU A 324 48.58 -29.40 34.06
CA LEU A 324 47.55 -30.00 34.92
C LEU A 324 47.19 -31.44 34.53
N ASP A 325 47.43 -31.82 33.26
CA ASP A 325 47.07 -33.14 32.74
C ASP A 325 48.06 -34.26 33.13
N ASP A 326 49.30 -33.92 33.47
CA ASP A 326 50.31 -34.92 33.84
C ASP A 326 50.13 -35.46 35.27
N HIS A 327 49.51 -34.67 36.17
CA HIS A 327 49.23 -35.13 37.53
C HIS A 327 48.07 -36.14 37.62
N LEU A 328 47.14 -36.13 36.67
CA LEU A 328 45.97 -37.03 36.64
C LEU A 328 46.26 -38.40 35.97
N ARG A 329 47.41 -38.55 35.30
CA ARG A 329 47.81 -39.83 34.66
C ARG A 329 48.69 -40.71 35.56
N ALA A 330 49.20 -40.18 36.67
CA ALA A 330 50.08 -40.93 37.58
C ALA A 330 49.32 -41.74 38.66
N GLU A 331 47.98 -41.66 38.72
CA GLU A 331 47.15 -42.32 39.74
C GLU A 331 46.23 -43.42 39.18
N LYS A 332 46.72 -44.22 38.22
CA LYS A 332 46.09 -45.47 37.80
C LYS A 332 47.05 -46.64 37.75
#